data_AF-A0A0F9PJW0-F1
#
_entry.id   AF-A0A0F9PJW0-F1
#
_cell.length_a   1.000
_cell.length_b   1.000
_cell.length_c   1.000
_cell.angle_alpha   90.00
_cell.angle_beta   90.00
_cell.angle_gamma   90.00
#
_symmetry.space_group_name_H-M   'P 1'
#
loop_
_entity.id
_entity.type
_entity.pdbx_description
1 polymer ?
#
loop_
_entity_poly.entity_id
_entity_poly.type
_entity_poly.pdbx_seq_one_letter_code
_entity_poly.pdbx_strand_id
1 'polypeptide(L)' 'MNGWKVTAIVFIILFILETIFFISIVSIGFSDLNKENQCMYNVCGDESYDSYIYYEFEGICECYKSGIVKKMEYIE' A
#
# COMPACT_ATOMS: atom_id res chain seq x y z
N MET A 1 33.93 -32.53 -12.38
CA MET A 1 33.35 -31.17 -12.32
C MET A 1 31.89 -31.25 -11.93
N ASN A 2 31.53 -30.74 -10.74
CA ASN A 2 30.15 -30.60 -10.27
C ASN A 2 29.51 -29.26 -10.70
N GLY A 3 29.95 -28.68 -11.82
CA GLY A 3 29.57 -27.32 -12.23
C GLY A 3 28.05 -27.11 -12.31
N TRP A 4 27.33 -28.11 -12.85
CA TRP A 4 25.87 -28.08 -12.91
C TRP A 4 25.20 -27.98 -11.53
N LYS A 5 25.79 -28.58 -10.48
CA LYS A 5 25.29 -28.49 -9.11
C LYS A 5 25.46 -27.08 -8.56
N VAL A 6 26.60 -26.45 -8.82
CA VAL A 6 26.87 -25.07 -8.40
C VAL A 6 25.90 -24.12 -9.10
N THR A 7 25.72 -24.26 -10.41
CA THR A 7 24.76 -23.46 -11.18
C THR A 7 23.34 -23.63 -10.65
N ALA A 8 22.89 -24.86 -10.37
CA ALA A 8 21.57 -25.12 -9.82
C ALA A 8 21.35 -24.43 -8.46
N ILE A 9 22.34 -24.48 -7.56
CA ILE A 9 22.27 -23.81 -6.25
C ILE A 9 22.12 -22.30 -6.42
N VAL A 10 22.87 -21.69 -7.33
CA VAL A 10 22.77 -20.24 -7.60
C VAL A 10 21.39 -19.86 -8.09
N PHE A 11 20.80 -20.62 -9.02
CA PHE A 11 19.44 -20.35 -9.50
C PHE A 11 18.38 -20.48 -8.41
N ILE A 12 18.51 -21.48 -7.53
CA ILE A 12 17.58 -21.64 -6.40
C ILE A 12 17.64 -20.41 -5.48
N ILE A 13 18.83 -19.92 -5.16
CA ILE A 13 19.01 -18.73 -4.31
C ILE A 13 18.41 -17.49 -4.99
N LEU A 14 18.70 -17.28 -6.27
CA LEU A 14 18.16 -16.15 -7.03
C LEU A 14 16.64 -16.19 -7.08
N PHE A 15 16.04 -17.36 -7.31
CA PHE A 15 14.60 -17.53 -7.33
C PHE A 15 13.95 -17.21 -5.98
N ILE A 16 14.56 -17.62 -4.86
CA ILE A 16 14.07 -17.28 -3.52
C ILE A 16 14.13 -15.77 -3.29
N LEU A 17 15.25 -15.13 -3.63
CA LEU A 17 15.41 -13.68 -3.48
C LEU A 17 14.41 -12.90 -4.33
N GLU A 18 14.21 -13.31 -5.57
CA GLU A 18 13.21 -12.73 -6.48
C GLU A 18 11.80 -12.87 -5.92
N THR A 19 11.45 -14.04 -5.40
CA THR A 19 10.12 -14.29 -4.82
C THR A 19 9.87 -13.40 -3.60
N ILE A 20 10.85 -13.27 -2.69
CA ILE A 20 10.76 -12.39 -1.52
C ILE A 20 10.58 -10.93 -1.96
N PHE A 21 11.35 -10.51 -2.96
CA PHE A 21 11.28 -9.16 -3.51
C PHE A 21 9.90 -8.87 -4.11
N PHE A 22 9.37 -9.80 -4.91
CA PHE A 22 8.05 -9.67 -5.51
C PHE A 22 6.94 -9.58 -4.47
N ILE A 23 6.95 -10.46 -3.46
CA ILE A 23 5.96 -10.43 -2.36
C ILE A 23 6.03 -9.09 -1.61
N SER A 24 7.22 -8.56 -1.38
CA SER A 24 7.41 -7.28 -0.67
C SER A 24 6.78 -6.12 -1.45
N ILE A 25 7.02 -6.04 -2.76
CA ILE A 25 6.42 -4.98 -3.60
C ILE A 25 4.90 -5.09 -3.60
N VAL A 26 4.38 -6.30 -3.79
CA VAL A 26 2.93 -6.53 -3.80
C VAL A 26 2.30 -6.16 -2.45
N SER A 27 2.97 -6.48 -1.34
CA SER A 27 2.50 -6.10 0.00
C SER A 27 2.47 -4.59 0.23
N ILE A 28 3.46 -3.85 -0.28
CA ILE A 28 3.45 -2.38 -0.21
C ILE A 28 2.27 -1.82 -0.99
N GLY A 29 2.08 -2.26 -2.24
CA GLY A 29 0.96 -1.80 -3.05
C GLY A 29 -0.41 -2.11 -2.43
N PHE A 30 -0.57 -3.28 -1.78
CA PHE A 30 -1.80 -3.58 -1.05
C PHE A 30 -1.98 -2.74 0.22
N SER A 31 -0.88 -2.41 0.91
CA SER A 31 -0.92 -1.51 2.07
C SER A 31 -1.44 -0.14 1.66
N ASP A 32 -0.94 0.44 0.57
CA ASP A 32 -1.33 1.78 0.11
C ASP A 32 -2.81 1.81 -0.31
N LEU A 33 -3.26 0.78 -1.06
CA LEU A 33 -4.68 0.60 -1.38
C LEU A 33 -5.56 0.45 -0.14
N ASN A 34 -5.07 -0.24 0.89
CA ASN A 34 -5.81 -0.40 2.14
C ASN A 34 -5.95 0.94 2.87
N LYS A 35 -4.92 1.78 2.86
CA LYS A 35 -4.98 3.13 3.47
C LYS A 35 -5.93 4.06 2.73
N GLU A 36 -5.91 4.04 1.40
CA GLU A 36 -6.91 4.78 0.61
C GLU A 36 -8.33 4.31 0.91
N ASN A 37 -8.55 3.00 0.95
CA ASN A 37 -9.87 2.45 1.29
C ASN A 37 -10.30 2.81 2.71
N GLN A 38 -9.38 2.81 3.69
CA GLN A 38 -9.68 3.28 5.04
C GLN A 38 -10.07 4.75 5.05
N CYS A 39 -9.36 5.60 4.29
CA CYS A 39 -9.71 7.00 4.17
C CYS A 39 -11.12 7.17 3.57
N MET A 40 -11.39 6.51 2.46
CA MET A 40 -12.67 6.64 1.76
C MET A 40 -13.84 6.07 2.56
N TYR A 41 -13.73 4.84 3.07
CA TYR A 41 -14.86 4.11 3.65
C TYR A 41 -14.96 4.22 5.17
N ASN A 42 -13.84 4.26 5.89
CA ASN A 42 -13.87 4.25 7.35
C ASN A 42 -13.84 5.67 7.93
N VAL A 43 -13.10 6.60 7.30
CA VAL A 43 -12.96 7.97 7.79
C VAL A 43 -13.99 8.91 7.16
N CYS A 44 -14.13 8.86 5.83
CA CYS A 44 -15.00 9.73 5.04
C CYS A 44 -16.26 9.05 4.50
N GLY A 45 -16.54 7.79 4.90
CA GLY A 45 -17.64 6.99 4.33
C GLY A 45 -19.04 7.41 4.75
N ASP A 46 -19.16 8.36 5.68
CA ASP A 46 -20.45 8.96 6.04
C ASP A 46 -21.00 9.81 4.88
N GLU A 47 -22.32 9.77 4.66
CA GLU A 47 -23.06 10.61 3.70
C GLU A 47 -22.91 12.13 3.95
N SER A 48 -22.20 12.48 5.02
CA SER A 48 -21.90 13.86 5.37
C SER A 48 -20.79 14.49 4.53
N TYR A 49 -19.99 13.70 3.81
CA TYR A 49 -18.86 14.16 2.99
C TYR A 49 -19.10 13.89 1.49
N ASP A 50 -18.70 14.84 0.65
CA ASP A 50 -18.89 14.77 -0.81
C ASP A 50 -17.64 14.24 -1.53
N SER A 51 -16.47 14.41 -0.92
CA SER A 51 -15.18 13.97 -1.46
C SER A 51 -14.15 13.78 -0.35
N TYR A 52 -13.08 13.07 -0.67
CA TYR A 52 -11.95 12.85 0.23
C TYR A 52 -10.63 13.04 -0.53
N ILE A 53 -9.55 13.33 0.22
CA ILE A 53 -8.17 13.33 -0.27
C ILE A 53 -7.32 12.58 0.74
N TYR A 54 -6.58 11.59 0.27
CA TYR A 54 -5.55 10.91 1.07
C TYR A 54 -4.17 11.40 0.66
N TYR A 55 -3.46 12.05 1.58
CA TYR A 55 -2.07 12.46 1.40
C TYR A 55 -1.15 11.34 1.85
N GLU A 56 -0.77 10.48 0.90
CA GLU A 56 0.05 9.29 1.13
C GLU A 56 1.34 9.56 1.93
N PHE A 57 2.06 10.65 1.60
CA PHE A 57 3.32 10.99 2.26
C PHE A 57 3.17 11.41 3.73
N GLU A 58 2.03 12.00 4.08
CA GLU A 58 1.77 12.50 5.43
C GLU A 58 0.87 11.53 6.25
N GLY A 59 0.30 10.53 5.58
CA GLY A 59 -0.68 9.63 6.17
C GLY A 59 -1.98 10.34 6.56
N ILE A 60 -2.31 11.47 5.94
CA ILE A 60 -3.46 12.29 6.32
C ILE A 60 -4.63 12.01 5.39
N CYS A 61 -5.78 11.71 5.98
CA CYS A 61 -7.06 11.64 5.29
C CYS A 61 -7.89 12.88 5.58
N GLU A 62 -8.24 13.62 4.54
CA GLU A 62 -9.11 14.79 4.62
C GLU A 62 -10.47 14.50 3.97
N CYS A 63 -11.54 14.75 4.72
CA CYS A 63 -12.91 14.66 4.22
C CYS A 63 -13.48 16.07 3.98
N TYR A 64 -14.11 16.24 2.83
CA TYR A 64 -14.62 17.51 2.35
C TYR A 64 -16.14 17.49 2.26
N LYS A 65 -16.77 18.61 2.62
CA LYS A 65 -18.18 18.87 2.33
C LYS A 65 -18.31 20.24 1.70
N SER A 66 -18.95 20.30 0.53
CA SER A 66 -19.10 21.53 -0.26
C SER A 66 -17.77 22.26 -0.50
N GLY A 67 -16.70 21.50 -0.72
CA GLY A 67 -15.34 22.02 -0.97
C GLY A 67 -14.59 22.51 0.27
N ILE A 68 -15.10 22.31 1.48
CA ILE A 68 -14.44 22.71 2.74
C ILE A 68 -14.03 21.46 3.52
N VAL A 69 -12.79 21.44 4.04
CA VAL A 69 -12.32 20.38 4.95
C VAL A 69 -13.19 20.39 6.21
N LYS A 70 -13.83 19.26 6.50
CA LYS A 70 -14.68 19.08 7.68
C LYS A 70 -14.10 18.13 8.69
N LYS A 71 -13.30 17.16 8.23
CA LYS A 71 -12.63 16.17 9.08
C LYS A 71 -11.24 15.90 8.52
N MET A 72 -10.29 15.75 9.43
CA MET A 72 -8.90 15.37 9.12
C MET A 72 -8.49 14.30 10.13
N GLU A 73 -7.98 13.18 9.66
CA GLU A 73 -7.58 12.05 10.49
C GLU A 73 -6.28 11.42 9.96
N TYR A 74 -5.40 11.01 10.86
CA TYR A 74 -4.15 10.33 10.49
C TYR A 74 -4.42 8.82 10.39
N ILE A 75 -3.93 8.21 9.32
CA ILE A 75 -4.03 6.78 9.05
C ILE A 75 -2.61 6.23 8.94
N GLU A 76 -2.20 5.46 9.95
CA GLU A 76 -0.91 4.76 10.00
C GLU A 76 -0.88 3.48 9.15
#